data_AF-E6QQP4-F1
#
_entry.id   AF-E6QQP4-F1
#
_cell.length_a   1.000
_cell.length_b   1.000
_cell.length_c   1.000
_cell.angle_alpha   90.00
_cell.angle_beta   90.00
_cell.angle_gamma   90.00
#
_symmetry.space_group_name_H-M   'P 1'
#
loop_
_entity.id
_entity.type
_entity.pdbx_description
1 polymer ?
#
loop_
_entity_poly.entity_id
_entity_poly.type
_entity_poly.pdbx_seq_one_letter_code
_entity_poly.pdbx_strand_id
1 'polypeptide(L)'
;MSEAWKQLDLEGDGLQALSLKLAQQLKQRKRANLLLLAFPFGLHRDYLEHPLGAWLYRVALILAITAYVLHRSCLGSVLVVLMTAAALYDIRWIDDRVATLNKALRMAAYRNRPNRVPENFHGRYVDEGLDDYLKVKEQERGGHVPAGKDPAFNSNSRMPSFAQQEAMLKALAKQAPDSSDQ
;
A
#
# COMPACT_ATOMS: atom_id res chain seq x y z
N MET A 1 -3.49 39.40 24.38
CA MET A 1 -3.78 38.38 23.35
C MET A 1 -2.98 37.15 23.68
N SER A 2 -3.67 36.05 23.97
CA SER A 2 -3.14 34.90 24.69
C SER A 2 -2.05 34.16 23.90
N GLU A 3 -0.96 33.81 24.58
CA GLU A 3 0.11 32.94 24.07
C GLU A 3 -0.33 31.47 23.89
N ALA A 4 -1.65 31.21 23.84
CA ALA A 4 -2.22 29.87 23.63
C ALA A 4 -1.81 29.24 22.30
N TRP A 5 -1.38 30.05 21.33
CA TRP A 5 -0.84 29.59 20.05
C TRP A 5 0.61 29.07 20.13
N LYS A 6 1.38 29.40 21.18
CA LYS A 6 2.73 28.83 21.41
C LYS A 6 2.69 27.46 22.07
N GLN A 7 1.57 27.09 22.69
CA GLN A 7 1.32 25.77 23.26
C GLN A 7 0.42 24.91 22.37
N LEU A 8 0.02 25.41 21.21
CA LEU A 8 -0.44 24.59 20.09
C LEU A 8 0.78 23.87 19.53
N ASP A 9 1.22 22.85 20.27
CA ASP A 9 2.06 21.79 19.75
C ASP A 9 1.28 21.23 18.57
N LEU A 10 1.77 21.48 17.36
CA LEU A 10 1.15 20.99 16.15
C LEU A 10 1.11 19.47 16.27
N GLU A 11 -0.05 18.92 16.63
CA GLU A 11 -0.37 17.48 16.70
C GLU A 11 0.01 16.70 15.41
N GLY A 12 0.50 17.38 14.37
CA GLY A 12 1.14 16.84 13.18
C GLY A 12 2.55 16.26 13.37
N ASP A 13 3.28 16.60 14.44
CA ASP A 13 4.62 16.03 14.68
C ASP A 13 4.54 14.53 15.04
N GLY A 14 3.41 14.09 15.62
CA GLY A 14 3.16 12.69 15.93
C GLY A 14 3.04 11.78 14.70
N LEU A 15 2.41 12.25 13.60
CA LEU A 15 2.23 11.42 12.39
C LEU A 15 3.52 11.32 11.59
N GLN A 16 4.25 12.42 11.44
CA GLN A 16 5.53 12.42 10.73
C GLN A 16 6.60 11.64 11.52
N ALA A 17 6.75 11.89 12.82
CA ALA A 17 7.68 11.14 13.67
C ALA A 17 7.32 9.64 13.73
N LEU A 18 6.03 9.28 13.78
CA LEU A 18 5.60 7.89 13.75
C LEU A 18 5.84 7.25 12.37
N SER A 19 5.64 8.00 11.28
CA SER A 19 5.98 7.50 9.93
C SER A 19 7.48 7.27 9.76
N LEU A 20 8.32 8.15 10.33
CA LEU A 20 9.77 8.00 10.34
C LEU A 20 10.20 6.81 11.19
N LYS A 21 9.66 6.68 12.40
CA LYS A 21 9.92 5.55 13.30
C LYS A 21 9.48 4.23 12.68
N LEU A 22 8.32 4.21 12.02
CA LEU A 22 7.84 3.05 11.28
C LEU A 22 8.79 2.72 10.12
N ALA A 23 9.18 3.72 9.31
CA ALA A 23 10.08 3.52 8.18
C ALA A 23 11.43 2.92 8.60
N GLN A 24 11.94 3.30 9.78
CA GLN A 24 13.15 2.73 10.36
C GLN A 24 12.98 1.27 10.80
N GLN A 25 11.77 0.87 11.20
CA GLN A 25 11.46 -0.50 11.66
C GLN A 25 11.11 -1.47 10.52
N LEU A 26 10.75 -0.97 9.34
CA LEU A 26 10.40 -1.81 8.20
C LEU A 26 11.60 -2.67 7.76
N LYS A 27 11.34 -3.96 7.55
CA LYS A 27 12.33 -4.89 7.02
C LYS A 27 12.55 -4.61 5.54
N GLN A 28 13.82 -4.62 5.12
CA GLN A 28 14.22 -4.32 3.76
C GLN A 28 14.57 -5.60 2.99
N ARG A 29 13.97 -5.77 1.81
CA ARG A 29 14.24 -6.90 0.90
C ARG A 29 15.71 -7.00 0.51
N LYS A 30 16.33 -5.87 0.18
CA LYS A 30 17.76 -5.80 -0.18
C LYS A 30 18.66 -6.36 0.93
N ARG A 31 18.39 -5.99 2.19
CA ARG A 31 19.16 -6.49 3.34
C ARG A 31 18.96 -8.00 3.54
N ALA A 32 17.72 -8.49 3.45
CA ALA A 32 17.45 -9.93 3.55
C ALA A 32 18.16 -10.74 2.45
N ASN A 33 18.16 -10.25 1.20
CA ASN A 33 18.84 -10.90 0.09
C ASN A 33 20.37 -10.83 0.22
N LEU A 34 20.93 -9.75 0.76
CA LEU A 34 22.36 -9.68 1.07
C LEU A 34 22.75 -10.71 2.13
N LEU A 35 21.91 -10.88 3.17
CA LEU A 35 22.13 -11.90 4.21
C LEU A 35 21.99 -13.33 3.67
N LEU A 36 21.18 -13.54 2.62
CA LEU A 36 21.04 -14.83 1.96
C LEU A 36 22.35 -15.29 1.28
N LEU A 37 23.24 -14.37 0.88
CA LEU A 37 24.57 -14.78 0.40
C LEU A 37 25.37 -15.55 1.47
N ALA A 38 25.07 -15.28 2.75
CA ALA A 38 25.58 -15.99 3.90
C ALA A 38 24.56 -17.01 4.45
N PHE A 39 23.75 -17.63 3.58
CA PHE A 39 22.73 -18.62 3.97
C PHE A 39 23.20 -19.76 4.87
N PRO A 40 24.44 -20.31 4.78
CA PRO A 40 24.79 -21.44 5.64
C PRO A 40 24.78 -21.08 7.13
N PHE A 41 24.93 -19.79 7.46
CA PHE A 41 24.85 -19.30 8.84
C PHE A 41 23.40 -19.05 9.32
N GLY A 42 22.43 -19.04 8.42
CA GLY A 42 21.01 -18.80 8.73
C GLY A 42 20.66 -17.34 9.04
N LEU A 43 21.56 -16.39 8.77
CA LEU A 43 21.41 -14.97 9.14
C LEU A 43 20.17 -14.31 8.50
N HIS A 44 19.81 -14.72 7.28
CA HIS A 44 18.62 -14.21 6.59
C HIS A 44 17.33 -14.58 7.32
N ARG A 45 17.27 -15.75 7.96
CA ARG A 45 16.10 -16.19 8.74
C ARG A 45 16.05 -15.58 10.14
N ASP A 46 17.18 -15.32 10.76
CA ASP A 46 17.25 -14.56 12.01
C ASP A 46 16.74 -13.12 11.81
N TYR A 47 17.16 -12.46 10.72
CA TYR A 47 16.68 -11.12 10.39
C TYR A 47 15.16 -11.04 10.19
N LEU A 48 14.57 -12.12 9.66
CA LEU A 48 13.13 -12.29 9.43
C LEU A 48 12.37 -12.89 10.62
N GLU A 49 13.00 -12.90 11.81
CA GLU A 49 12.38 -13.33 13.08
C GLU A 49 11.85 -14.77 13.02
N HIS A 50 12.60 -15.66 12.35
CA HIS A 50 12.25 -17.07 12.21
C HIS A 50 13.36 -17.98 12.80
N PRO A 51 13.48 -18.08 14.14
CA PRO A 51 14.63 -18.69 14.81
C PRO A 51 14.78 -20.19 14.53
N LEU A 52 13.66 -20.93 14.43
CA LEU A 52 13.67 -22.36 14.10
C LEU A 52 14.31 -22.61 12.73
N GLY A 53 14.02 -21.73 11.79
CA GLY A 53 14.52 -21.84 10.43
C GLY A 53 16.01 -21.52 10.31
N ALA A 54 16.51 -20.59 11.13
CA ALA A 54 17.94 -20.28 11.20
C ALA A 54 18.74 -21.43 11.83
N TRP A 55 18.21 -22.03 12.91
CA TRP A 55 18.81 -23.21 13.54
C TRP A 55 18.89 -24.40 12.58
N LEU A 56 17.88 -24.63 11.73
CA LEU A 56 17.93 -25.68 10.72
C LEU A 56 19.13 -25.55 9.78
N TYR A 57 19.44 -24.33 9.29
CA TYR A 57 20.61 -24.10 8.44
C TYR A 57 21.93 -24.37 9.19
N ARG A 58 22.03 -23.92 10.44
CA ARG A 58 23.23 -24.13 11.28
C ARG A 58 23.45 -25.61 11.60
N VAL A 59 22.39 -26.34 11.96
CA VAL A 59 22.46 -27.78 12.21
C VAL A 59 22.81 -28.52 10.92
N ALA A 60 22.19 -28.19 9.79
CA ALA A 60 22.51 -28.78 8.50
C ALA A 60 23.97 -28.53 8.09
N LEU A 61 24.50 -27.33 8.35
CA LEU A 61 25.91 -27.01 8.14
C LEU A 61 26.83 -27.87 9.01
N ILE A 62 26.55 -27.99 10.31
CA ILE A 62 27.33 -28.83 11.22
C ILE A 62 27.30 -30.30 10.78
N LEU A 63 26.12 -30.80 10.38
CA LEU A 63 25.98 -32.17 9.88
C LEU A 63 26.74 -32.39 8.59
N ALA A 64 26.72 -31.43 7.66
CA ALA A 64 27.49 -31.50 6.43
C ALA A 64 28.99 -31.57 6.72
N ILE A 65 29.50 -30.69 7.59
CA ILE A 65 30.91 -30.69 8.00
C ILE A 65 31.28 -32.01 8.68
N THR A 66 30.46 -32.49 9.61
CA THR A 66 30.69 -33.76 10.33
C THR A 66 30.71 -34.94 9.35
N ALA A 67 29.83 -34.95 8.35
CA ALA A 67 29.82 -35.98 7.31
C ALA A 67 31.11 -35.99 6.48
N TYR A 68 31.67 -34.83 6.14
CA TYR A 68 32.95 -34.74 5.44
C TYR A 68 34.12 -35.19 6.31
N VAL A 69 34.14 -34.83 7.61
CA VAL A 69 35.16 -35.30 8.55
C VAL A 69 35.14 -36.83 8.67
N LEU A 70 33.95 -37.45 8.71
CA LEU A 70 33.77 -38.90 8.75
C LEU A 70 33.95 -39.59 7.38
N HIS A 71 34.44 -38.87 6.37
CA HIS A 71 34.68 -39.39 5.00
C HIS A 71 33.40 -39.92 4.31
N ARG A 72 32.23 -39.46 4.76
CA ARG A 72 30.91 -39.76 4.17
C ARG A 72 30.53 -38.67 3.16
N SER A 73 31.37 -38.47 2.14
CA SER A 73 31.23 -37.36 1.18
C SER A 73 29.90 -37.38 0.42
N CYS A 74 29.33 -38.56 0.16
CA CYS A 74 28.00 -38.68 -0.45
C CYS A 74 26.91 -38.00 0.41
N LEU A 75 26.84 -38.32 1.70
CA LEU A 75 25.87 -37.71 2.61
C LEU A 75 26.10 -36.20 2.78
N GLY A 76 27.36 -35.78 2.90
CA GLY A 76 27.72 -34.36 2.95
C GLY A 76 27.26 -33.60 1.71
N SER A 77 27.44 -34.17 0.52
CA SER A 77 27.01 -33.56 -0.74
C SER A 77 25.49 -33.42 -0.83
N VAL A 78 24.73 -34.44 -0.40
CA VAL A 78 23.27 -34.40 -0.38
C VAL A 78 22.76 -33.28 0.52
N LEU A 79 23.35 -33.11 1.71
CA LEU A 79 22.99 -32.03 2.63
C LEU A 79 23.26 -30.65 2.03
N VAL A 80 24.41 -30.47 1.38
CA VAL A 80 24.75 -29.20 0.71
C VAL A 80 23.75 -28.90 -0.41
N VAL A 81 23.43 -29.88 -1.26
CA VAL A 81 22.44 -29.71 -2.34
C VAL A 81 21.07 -29.33 -1.78
N LEU A 82 20.62 -29.99 -0.71
CA LEU A 82 19.35 -29.66 -0.05
C LEU A 82 19.37 -28.25 0.53
N MET A 83 20.46 -27.83 1.18
CA MET A 83 20.60 -26.46 1.70
C MET A 83 20.58 -25.43 0.58
N THR A 84 21.25 -25.69 -0.54
CA THR A 84 21.23 -24.78 -1.70
C THR A 84 19.84 -24.69 -2.32
N ALA A 85 19.13 -25.82 -2.48
CA ALA A 85 17.75 -25.82 -2.96
C ALA A 85 16.81 -25.03 -2.03
N ALA A 86 16.96 -25.20 -0.72
CA ALA A 86 16.23 -24.43 0.27
C ALA A 86 16.56 -22.92 0.20
N ALA A 87 17.83 -22.56 -0.04
CA ALA A 87 18.24 -21.17 -0.19
C ALA A 87 17.65 -20.52 -1.46
N LEU A 88 17.52 -21.27 -2.55
CA LEU A 88 16.85 -20.80 -3.76
C LEU A 88 15.35 -20.58 -3.52
N TYR A 89 14.70 -21.50 -2.82
CA TYR A 89 13.30 -21.33 -2.40
C TYR A 89 13.15 -20.09 -1.48
N ASP A 90 14.14 -19.85 -0.61
CA ASP A 90 14.12 -18.73 0.32
C ASP A 90 14.07 -17.37 -0.40
N ILE A 91 14.53 -17.24 -1.65
CA ILE A 91 14.40 -15.98 -2.43
C ILE A 91 12.92 -15.55 -2.53
N ARG A 92 12.04 -16.48 -2.90
CA ARG A 92 10.59 -16.20 -3.00
C ARG A 92 9.96 -16.04 -1.63
N TRP A 93 10.37 -16.87 -0.66
CA TRP A 93 9.86 -16.81 0.71
C TRP A 93 10.21 -15.49 1.43
N ILE A 94 11.40 -14.92 1.19
CA ILE A 94 11.82 -13.64 1.76
C ILE A 94 10.84 -12.52 1.39
N ASP A 95 10.40 -12.47 0.13
CA ASP A 95 9.48 -11.42 -0.32
C ASP A 95 8.13 -11.48 0.41
N ASP A 96 7.55 -12.68 0.52
CA ASP A 96 6.29 -12.91 1.21
C ASP A 96 6.45 -12.65 2.73
N ARG A 97 7.57 -13.06 3.32
CA ARG A 97 7.85 -12.85 4.74
C ARG A 97 8.08 -11.39 5.09
N VAL A 98 8.81 -10.64 4.27
CA VAL A 98 8.99 -9.20 4.44
C VAL A 98 7.65 -8.47 4.32
N ALA A 99 6.80 -8.85 3.35
CA ALA A 99 5.49 -8.24 3.20
C ALA A 99 4.59 -8.47 4.42
N THR A 100 4.56 -9.70 4.94
CA THR A 100 3.78 -10.06 6.13
C THR A 100 4.29 -9.36 7.40
N LEU A 101 5.60 -9.33 7.64
CA LEU A 101 6.19 -8.62 8.78
C LEU A 101 5.95 -7.10 8.70
N ASN A 102 6.15 -6.49 7.54
CA ASN A 102 5.91 -5.07 7.34
C ASN A 102 4.43 -4.70 7.51
N LYS A 103 3.51 -5.59 7.10
CA LYS A 103 2.07 -5.44 7.37
C LYS A 103 1.78 -5.53 8.86
N ALA A 104 2.37 -6.49 9.57
CA ALA A 104 2.20 -6.63 11.01
C ALA A 104 2.72 -5.40 11.78
N LEU A 105 3.90 -4.88 11.41
CA LEU A 105 4.49 -3.66 11.99
C LEU A 105 3.58 -2.44 11.80
N ARG A 106 3.01 -2.25 10.60
CA ARG A 106 2.03 -1.19 10.35
C ARG A 106 0.80 -1.32 11.24
N MET A 107 0.22 -2.53 11.32
CA MET A 107 -0.94 -2.77 12.17
C MET A 107 -0.65 -2.51 13.65
N ALA A 108 0.52 -2.93 14.14
CA ALA A 108 0.94 -2.69 15.51
C ALA A 108 1.10 -1.18 15.81
N ALA A 109 1.70 -0.42 14.88
CA ALA A 109 1.87 1.01 15.02
C ALA A 109 0.52 1.76 15.09
N TYR A 110 -0.47 1.36 14.29
CA TYR A 110 -1.80 1.99 14.32
C TYR A 110 -2.64 1.54 15.51
N ARG A 111 -2.51 0.28 15.97
CA ARG A 111 -3.25 -0.24 17.11
C ARG A 111 -2.81 0.38 18.44
N ASN A 112 -1.53 0.70 18.58
CA ASN A 112 -0.97 1.28 19.81
C ASN A 112 -1.18 2.80 19.92
N ARG A 113 -1.97 3.42 19.03
CA ARG A 113 -2.26 4.84 19.12
C ARG A 113 -3.21 5.07 20.31
N PRO A 114 -2.87 5.95 21.27
CA PRO A 114 -3.85 6.38 22.27
C PRO A 114 -4.99 7.06 21.52
N ASN A 115 -6.16 6.45 21.60
CA ASN A 115 -7.37 6.87 20.91
C ASN A 115 -7.97 8.10 21.61
N ARG A 116 -7.20 9.18 21.74
CA ARG A 116 -7.76 10.50 22.05
C ARG A 116 -8.22 11.09 20.75
N VAL A 117 -9.44 10.71 20.39
CA VAL A 117 -10.28 11.49 19.51
C VAL A 117 -10.28 12.92 20.10
N PRO A 118 -9.94 13.97 19.34
CA PRO A 118 -9.99 15.34 19.83
C PRO A 118 -11.34 15.59 20.50
N GLU A 119 -11.40 16.33 21.60
CA GLU A 119 -12.63 16.51 22.42
C GLU A 119 -13.85 17.01 21.63
N ASN A 120 -13.64 17.55 20.42
CA ASN A 120 -14.67 18.02 19.49
C ASN A 120 -14.57 17.38 18.09
N PHE A 121 -13.90 16.23 17.96
CA PHE A 121 -13.87 15.50 16.69
C PHE A 121 -15.19 14.76 16.52
N HIS A 122 -16.13 15.47 15.93
CA HIS A 122 -17.22 14.83 15.22
C HIS A 122 -16.60 14.14 14.02
N GLY A 123 -16.57 12.81 14.01
CA GLY A 123 -16.23 12.08 12.80
C GLY A 123 -17.14 12.54 11.65
N ARG A 124 -16.88 12.07 10.43
CA ARG A 124 -17.99 11.94 9.47
C ARG A 124 -18.95 10.94 10.08
N TYR A 125 -19.85 11.41 10.94
CA TYR A 125 -21.09 10.73 11.19
C TYR A 125 -21.69 10.50 9.81
N VAL A 126 -22.20 9.28 9.62
CA VAL A 126 -23.19 9.04 8.59
C VAL A 126 -24.33 9.94 9.00
N ASP A 127 -24.35 11.17 8.47
CA ASP A 127 -25.43 12.10 8.71
C ASP A 127 -26.71 11.35 8.43
N GLU A 128 -27.65 11.44 9.37
CA GLU A 128 -29.06 11.13 9.16
C GLU A 128 -29.45 11.69 7.78
N GLY A 129 -29.59 10.81 6.78
CA GLY A 129 -29.61 11.21 5.38
C GLY A 129 -28.92 10.26 4.40
N LEU A 130 -28.20 9.23 4.87
CA LEU A 130 -27.70 8.16 3.98
C LEU A 130 -28.84 7.50 3.20
N ASP A 131 -29.99 7.29 3.85
CA ASP A 131 -31.18 6.72 3.22
C ASP A 131 -31.77 7.66 2.16
N ASP A 132 -31.74 8.98 2.40
CA ASP A 132 -32.18 9.98 1.42
C ASP A 132 -31.20 10.09 0.25
N TYR A 133 -29.91 10.00 0.50
CA TYR A 133 -28.87 9.96 -0.54
C TYR A 133 -28.95 8.68 -1.38
N LEU A 134 -29.22 7.53 -0.76
CA LEU A 134 -29.44 6.26 -1.45
C LEU A 134 -30.72 6.30 -2.29
N LYS A 135 -31.82 6.86 -1.78
CA LYS A 135 -33.06 7.07 -2.55
C LYS A 135 -32.84 7.97 -3.77
N VAL A 136 -32.11 9.08 -3.63
CA VAL A 136 -31.76 9.95 -4.76
C VAL A 136 -30.89 9.21 -5.78
N LYS A 137 -29.92 8.40 -5.32
CA LYS A 137 -29.06 7.61 -6.22
C LYS A 137 -29.78 6.45 -6.90
N GLU A 138 -30.73 5.81 -6.23
CA GLU A 138 -31.58 4.78 -6.82
C GLU A 138 -32.52 5.35 -7.89
N GLN A 139 -33.05 6.56 -7.66
CA GLN A 139 -33.79 7.32 -8.68
C GLN A 139 -32.90 7.67 -9.89
N GLU A 140 -31.63 8.02 -9.68
CA GLU A 140 -30.67 8.28 -10.76
C GLU A 140 -30.23 7.02 -11.53
N ARG A 141 -30.19 5.85 -10.86
CA ARG A 141 -29.74 4.58 -11.47
C ARG A 141 -30.79 3.97 -12.40
N GLY A 142 -32.05 4.37 -12.24
CA GLY A 142 -33.20 3.87 -12.97
C GLY A 142 -33.61 4.70 -14.19
N GLY A 143 -32.73 5.43 -14.88
CA GLY A 143 -33.03 6.01 -16.21
C GLY A 143 -34.25 6.94 -16.33
N HIS A 144 -34.93 7.27 -15.24
CA HIS A 144 -36.12 8.09 -15.22
C HIS A 144 -35.76 9.48 -14.70
N VAL A 145 -35.99 10.47 -15.55
CA VAL A 145 -35.89 11.88 -15.21
C VAL A 145 -36.93 12.17 -14.11
N PRO A 146 -36.60 12.87 -13.02
CA PRO A 146 -37.61 13.28 -12.04
C PRO A 146 -38.67 14.13 -12.74
N ALA A 147 -39.94 13.85 -12.44
CA ALA A 147 -41.07 14.60 -12.96
C ALA A 147 -40.95 16.07 -12.54
N GLY A 148 -40.89 16.97 -13.54
CA GLY A 148 -40.91 18.43 -13.32
C GLY A 148 -39.64 19.19 -13.71
N LYS A 149 -38.64 18.57 -14.33
CA LYS A 149 -37.49 19.30 -14.91
C LYS A 149 -37.45 19.13 -16.42
N ASP A 150 -37.59 20.25 -17.14
CA ASP A 150 -37.45 20.33 -18.58
C ASP A 150 -36.13 19.69 -19.04
N PRO A 151 -36.15 18.81 -20.04
CA PRO A 151 -34.96 18.13 -20.54
C PRO A 151 -33.94 19.07 -21.21
N ALA A 152 -34.29 20.35 -21.39
CA ALA A 152 -33.42 21.35 -22.01
C ALA A 152 -32.28 21.85 -21.11
N PHE A 153 -32.37 21.68 -19.78
CA PHE A 153 -31.39 22.24 -18.83
C PHE A 153 -30.49 21.21 -18.14
N ASN A 154 -30.67 19.92 -18.41
CA ASN A 154 -29.81 18.85 -17.89
C ASN A 154 -28.79 18.37 -18.93
N SER A 155 -28.12 19.33 -19.59
CA SER A 155 -26.83 19.09 -20.23
C SER A 155 -25.77 18.93 -19.15
N ASN A 156 -25.81 17.78 -18.49
CA ASN A 156 -24.77 17.30 -17.61
C ASN A 156 -23.41 17.42 -18.29
N SER A 157 -22.43 17.76 -17.45
CA SER A 157 -20.97 17.73 -17.64
C SER A 157 -20.47 16.38 -18.21
N ARG A 158 -20.84 16.09 -19.46
CA ARG A 158 -20.23 15.06 -20.30
C ARG A 158 -19.33 15.81 -21.27
N MET A 159 -18.05 15.48 -21.24
CA MET A 159 -17.10 15.96 -22.24
C MET A 159 -17.69 15.70 -23.64
N PRO A 160 -17.85 16.71 -24.50
CA PRO A 160 -18.48 16.54 -25.81
C PRO A 160 -17.72 15.49 -26.61
N SER A 161 -18.42 14.60 -27.30
CA SER A 161 -17.78 13.63 -28.19
C SER A 161 -17.02 14.34 -29.32
N PHE A 162 -15.98 13.72 -29.88
CA PHE A 162 -15.17 14.30 -30.96
C PHE A 162 -16.02 14.80 -32.14
N ALA A 163 -17.06 14.06 -32.52
CA ALA A 163 -18.01 14.46 -33.57
C ALA A 163 -18.79 15.74 -33.21
N GLN A 164 -19.14 15.92 -31.94
CA GLN A 164 -19.79 17.15 -31.47
C GLN A 164 -18.82 18.32 -31.39
N GLN A 165 -17.55 18.09 -31.02
CA GLN A 165 -16.50 19.12 -31.02
C GLN A 165 -16.22 19.61 -32.45
N GLU A 166 -16.14 18.70 -33.41
CA GLU A 166 -15.92 19.03 -34.82
C GLU A 166 -17.12 19.78 -35.42
N ALA A 167 -18.35 19.35 -35.10
CA ALA A 167 -19.56 20.07 -35.50
C ALA A 167 -19.65 21.47 -34.90
N MET A 168 -19.21 21.65 -33.65
CA MET A 168 -19.20 22.94 -32.97
C MET A 168 -18.13 23.88 -33.55
N LEU A 169 -16.93 23.36 -33.86
CA LEU A 169 -15.90 24.11 -34.58
C LEU A 169 -16.37 24.54 -35.97
N LYS A 170 -17.06 23.66 -36.69
CA LYS A 170 -17.61 23.98 -38.02
C LYS A 170 -18.74 25.01 -37.94
N ALA A 171 -19.55 24.98 -36.89
CA ALA A 171 -20.58 25.98 -36.63
C ALA A 171 -19.97 27.35 -36.28
N LEU A 172 -18.92 27.39 -35.44
CA LEU A 172 -18.18 28.61 -35.11
C LEU A 172 -17.49 29.21 -36.34
N ALA A 173 -16.85 28.38 -37.18
CA ALA A 173 -16.26 28.82 -38.43
C ALA A 173 -17.29 29.37 -39.43
N LYS A 174 -18.53 28.89 -39.36
CA LYS A 174 -19.66 29.34 -40.20
C LYS A 174 -20.38 30.57 -39.62
N GLN A 175 -20.25 30.80 -38.32
CA GLN A 175 -20.79 31.96 -37.61
C GLN A 175 -19.80 33.10 -37.45
N ALA A 176 -18.52 32.92 -37.82
CA ALA A 176 -17.58 34.02 -37.95
C ALA A 176 -18.18 35.07 -38.91
N PRO A 177 -18.67 36.21 -38.39
CA PRO A 177 -19.11 37.30 -39.23
C PRO A 177 -17.85 37.93 -39.83
N ASP A 178 -17.96 38.40 -41.07
CA ASP A 178 -17.08 39.45 -41.58
C ASP A 178 -16.92 40.54 -40.51
N SER A 179 -15.81 40.50 -39.78
CA SER A 179 -15.25 41.69 -39.13
C SER A 179 -14.26 42.35 -40.10
N SER A 180 -14.67 42.45 -41.35
CA SER A 180 -14.05 43.26 -42.41
C SER A 180 -15.17 44.00 -43.15
N ASP A 181 -15.82 44.91 -42.45
CA ASP A 181 -16.31 46.16 -43.05
C ASP A 181 -15.35 47.28 -42.58
N GLN A 182 -14.21 47.35 -43.26
CA GLN A 182 -13.63 48.56 -43.83
C GLN A 182 -13.34 48.28 -45.30
#